data_AF-A0A8H7G0K0-F1
#
_entry.id   AF-A0A8H7G0K0-F1
#
_cell.length_a   1.000
_cell.length_b   1.000
_cell.length_c   1.000
_cell.angle_alpha   90.00
_cell.angle_beta   90.00
_cell.angle_gamma   90.00
#
_symmetry.space_group_name_H-M   'P 1'
#
loop_
_entity.id
_entity.type
_entity.pdbx_description
1 polymer ?
#
loop_
_entity_poly.entity_id
_entity_poly.type
_entity_poly.pdbx_seq_one_letter_code
_entity_poly.pdbx_strand_id
1 'polypeptide(L)'
;MICRELRSVAPASQMLAVALTARAFEDPALGLLWEVAVTLDALFNVLPVDIWKSSSAVNEDTLMEFGRSLHADDLDRYRYYVSKIVIIDNKKSKSMGNIHAQCYVKLRRAFEQYYPGERFLPSPRLLHAISDGRCPLRDLISVKLEYFALEDMNSDPFLHATLLALSSDAP
;
A
#
# COMPACT_ATOMS: atom_id res chain seq x y z
N MET A 1 4.41 -3.35 24.45
CA MET A 1 3.68 -4.56 24.93
C MET A 1 2.17 -4.36 24.91
N ILE A 2 1.65 -3.24 25.43
CA ILE A 2 0.19 -2.96 25.54
C ILE A 2 -0.55 -2.97 24.19
N CYS A 3 -0.01 -2.36 23.13
CA CYS A 3 -0.73 -2.25 21.86
C CYS A 3 -0.94 -3.62 21.16
N ARG A 4 -0.05 -4.59 21.38
CA ARG A 4 -0.17 -5.93 20.77
C ARG A 4 -1.35 -6.71 21.34
N GLU A 5 -1.61 -6.58 22.64
CA GLU A 5 -2.77 -7.18 23.31
C GLU A 5 -4.08 -6.53 22.84
N LEU A 6 -4.07 -5.21 22.60
CA LEU A 6 -5.24 -4.50 22.09
C LEU A 6 -5.66 -4.98 20.69
N ARG A 7 -4.76 -5.62 19.94
CA ARG A 7 -5.04 -6.15 18.60
C ARG A 7 -6.14 -7.22 18.59
N SER A 8 -6.17 -8.09 19.59
CA SER A 8 -7.15 -9.20 19.63
C SER A 8 -8.52 -8.76 20.17
N VAL A 9 -8.59 -7.58 20.81
CA VAL A 9 -9.75 -7.17 21.61
C VAL A 9 -10.47 -5.97 21.00
N ALA A 10 -9.76 -5.02 20.37
CA ALA A 10 -10.32 -3.74 19.98
C ALA A 10 -10.57 -3.64 18.45
N PRO A 11 -11.73 -3.12 18.01
CA PRO A 11 -11.95 -2.78 16.60
C PRO A 11 -11.04 -1.62 16.16
N ALA A 12 -10.79 -1.51 14.85
CA ALA A 12 -9.91 -0.49 14.27
C ALA A 12 -10.29 0.96 14.66
N SER A 13 -11.58 1.24 14.86
CA SER A 13 -12.05 2.56 15.33
C SER A 13 -11.55 2.91 16.74
N GLN A 14 -11.43 1.94 17.63
CA GLN A 14 -10.86 2.14 18.96
C GLN A 14 -9.33 2.26 18.91
N MET A 15 -8.66 1.55 17.99
CA MET A 15 -7.22 1.73 17.78
C MET A 15 -6.88 3.15 17.33
N LEU A 16 -7.70 3.74 16.47
CA LEU A 16 -7.56 5.13 16.08
C LEU A 16 -7.75 6.07 17.28
N ALA A 17 -8.75 5.84 18.13
CA ALA A 17 -8.93 6.63 19.35
C ALA A 17 -7.68 6.56 20.24
N VAL A 18 -7.08 5.37 20.42
CA VAL A 18 -5.82 5.20 21.15
C VAL A 18 -4.67 5.96 20.49
N ALA A 19 -4.53 5.89 19.16
CA ALA A 19 -3.50 6.62 18.42
C ALA A 19 -3.58 8.14 18.66
N LEU A 20 -4.81 8.66 18.79
CA LEU A 20 -5.09 10.09 18.98
C LEU A 20 -4.97 10.54 20.45
N THR A 21 -4.94 9.61 21.42
CA THR A 21 -4.90 9.97 22.85
C THR A 21 -3.58 10.57 23.30
N ALA A 22 -2.44 10.04 22.81
CA ALA A 22 -1.12 10.56 23.15
C ALA A 22 -0.10 10.24 22.05
N ARG A 23 0.85 11.15 21.84
CA ARG A 23 1.93 11.02 20.85
C ARG A 23 2.77 9.75 21.03
N ALA A 24 2.90 9.26 22.27
CA ALA A 24 3.62 8.01 22.56
C ALA A 24 2.93 6.76 21.99
N PHE A 25 1.62 6.82 21.74
CA PHE A 25 0.84 5.73 21.14
C PHE A 25 0.63 5.88 19.64
N GLU A 26 0.98 7.02 19.06
CA GLU A 26 0.76 7.31 17.65
C GLU A 26 1.45 6.28 16.75
N ASP A 27 2.78 6.16 16.85
CA ASP A 27 3.56 5.21 16.03
C ASP A 27 3.13 3.73 16.24
N PRO A 28 3.00 3.22 17.50
CA PRO A 28 2.55 1.84 17.73
C PRO A 28 1.13 1.57 17.21
N ALA A 29 0.20 2.49 17.42
CA ALA A 29 -1.20 2.30 17.01
C ALA A 29 -1.34 2.42 15.49
N LEU A 30 -0.61 3.34 14.85
CA LEU A 30 -0.53 3.41 13.39
C LEU A 30 0.04 2.12 12.79
N GLY A 31 1.10 1.56 13.40
CA GLY A 31 1.65 0.27 12.96
C GLY A 31 0.57 -0.83 12.92
N LEU A 32 -0.26 -0.92 13.96
CA LEU A 32 -1.37 -1.87 14.01
C LEU A 32 -2.49 -1.55 13.02
N LEU A 33 -2.82 -0.27 12.82
CA LEU A 33 -3.81 0.13 11.82
C LEU A 33 -3.38 -0.28 10.41
N TRP A 34 -2.09 -0.11 10.07
CA TRP A 34 -1.54 -0.52 8.77
C TRP A 34 -1.40 -2.04 8.62
N GLU A 35 -1.28 -2.81 9.71
CA GLU A 35 -1.40 -4.27 9.65
C GLU A 35 -2.81 -4.74 9.27
N VAL A 36 -3.84 -3.93 9.57
CA VAL A 36 -5.24 -4.22 9.18
C VAL A 36 -5.55 -3.65 7.80
N ALA A 37 -5.01 -2.49 7.47
CA ALA A 37 -5.13 -1.84 6.17
C ALA A 37 -4.11 -2.40 5.17
N VAL A 38 -4.37 -3.63 4.71
CA VAL A 38 -3.45 -4.42 3.89
C VAL A 38 -3.46 -4.08 2.39
N THR A 39 -4.28 -3.12 1.94
CA THR A 39 -4.34 -2.70 0.52
C THR A 39 -3.68 -1.34 0.33
N LEU A 40 -3.27 -1.01 -0.90
CA LEU A 40 -2.71 0.32 -1.20
C LEU A 40 -3.78 1.42 -1.20
N ASP A 41 -5.08 1.07 -1.23
CA ASP A 41 -6.16 2.06 -1.18
C ASP A 41 -6.09 2.95 0.05
N ALA A 42 -5.81 2.34 1.21
CA ALA A 42 -5.66 3.09 2.45
C ALA A 42 -4.52 4.10 2.36
N LEU A 43 -3.44 3.77 1.65
CA LEU A 43 -2.33 4.68 1.40
C LEU A 43 -2.71 5.80 0.43
N PHE A 44 -3.44 5.50 -0.65
CA PHE A 44 -3.90 6.52 -1.58
C PHE A 44 -4.90 7.48 -0.93
N ASN A 45 -5.74 6.99 -0.03
CA ASN A 45 -6.70 7.81 0.73
C ASN A 45 -6.03 8.82 1.70
N VAL A 46 -4.72 8.74 1.90
CA VAL A 46 -3.95 9.74 2.65
C VAL A 46 -3.77 11.04 1.84
N LEU A 47 -3.75 10.93 0.52
CA LEU A 47 -3.59 12.08 -0.37
C LEU A 47 -4.82 13.02 -0.30
N PRO A 48 -4.65 14.33 -0.53
CA PRO A 48 -5.75 15.29 -0.41
C PRO A 48 -6.92 14.97 -1.34
N VAL A 49 -8.16 15.15 -0.87
CA VAL A 49 -9.36 14.71 -1.62
C VAL A 49 -9.51 15.45 -2.95
N ASP A 50 -9.07 16.71 -3.02
CA ASP A 50 -9.15 17.57 -4.21
C ASP A 50 -8.25 17.11 -5.36
N ILE A 51 -7.25 16.26 -5.11
CA ILE A 51 -6.40 15.75 -6.19
C ILE A 51 -7.11 14.71 -7.04
N TRP A 52 -8.16 14.08 -6.51
CA TRP A 52 -8.81 12.95 -7.15
C TRP A 52 -9.93 13.43 -8.08
N LYS A 53 -10.01 12.76 -9.22
CA LYS A 53 -11.12 12.87 -10.17
C LYS A 53 -11.66 11.46 -10.40
N SER A 54 -12.96 11.29 -10.22
CA SER A 54 -13.63 10.03 -10.56
C SER A 54 -13.65 9.89 -12.08
N SER A 55 -13.06 8.81 -12.57
CA SER A 55 -13.11 8.40 -13.97
C SER A 55 -14.10 7.24 -14.06
N SER A 56 -15.27 7.50 -14.64
CA SER A 56 -16.25 6.44 -14.91
C SER A 56 -15.73 5.61 -16.08
N ALA A 57 -15.14 4.45 -15.77
CA ALA A 57 -14.75 3.49 -16.78
C ALA A 57 -15.99 2.78 -17.36
N VAL A 58 -15.88 2.29 -18.59
CA VAL A 58 -16.94 1.58 -19.32
C VAL A 58 -17.40 0.29 -18.59
N ASN A 59 -16.61 -0.21 -17.63
CA ASN A 59 -16.78 -1.50 -16.97
C ASN A 59 -17.21 -1.42 -15.48
N GLU A 60 -17.98 -0.39 -15.10
CA GLU A 60 -18.56 -0.17 -13.75
C GLU A 60 -17.58 0.06 -12.58
N ASP A 61 -16.31 -0.32 -12.70
CA ASP A 61 -15.30 0.04 -11.71
C ASP A 61 -14.98 1.54 -11.82
N THR A 62 -15.33 2.31 -10.78
CA THR A 62 -14.95 3.73 -10.69
C THR A 62 -13.47 3.82 -10.35
N LEU A 63 -12.64 4.09 -11.35
CA LEU A 63 -11.20 4.28 -11.15
C LEU A 63 -10.90 5.71 -10.71
N MET A 64 -10.01 5.85 -9.73
CA MET A 64 -9.53 7.16 -9.31
C MET A 64 -8.34 7.62 -10.17
N GLU A 65 -8.42 8.85 -10.67
CA GLU A 65 -7.36 9.52 -11.43
C GLU A 65 -6.93 10.82 -10.76
N PHE A 66 -5.68 11.26 -10.99
CA PHE A 66 -5.24 12.59 -10.56
C PHE A 66 -5.83 13.68 -11.46
N GLY A 67 -6.68 14.55 -10.88
CA GLY A 67 -7.30 15.72 -11.49
C GLY A 67 -6.38 16.94 -11.62
N ARG A 68 -5.28 16.99 -10.85
CA ARG A 68 -4.23 18.02 -10.96
C ARG A 68 -2.84 17.41 -10.80
N SER A 69 -1.81 18.20 -11.05
CA SER A 69 -0.42 17.82 -10.73
C SER A 69 -0.23 17.72 -9.21
N LEU A 70 0.62 16.77 -8.80
CA LEU A 70 1.02 16.57 -7.41
C LEU A 70 2.08 17.61 -7.03
N HIS A 71 1.93 18.21 -5.86
CA HIS A 71 2.91 19.10 -5.24
C HIS A 71 3.64 18.38 -4.09
N ALA A 72 4.76 18.94 -3.64
CA ALA A 72 5.52 18.39 -2.51
C ALA A 72 4.64 18.25 -1.24
N ASP A 73 3.86 19.28 -0.91
CA ASP A 73 2.99 19.29 0.27
C ASP A 73 1.92 18.18 0.24
N ASP A 74 1.42 17.80 -0.95
CA ASP A 74 0.48 16.68 -1.09
C ASP A 74 1.14 15.35 -0.72
N LEU A 75 2.45 15.24 -0.97
CA LEU A 75 3.24 14.02 -0.85
C LEU A 75 3.88 13.85 0.52
N ASP A 76 4.06 14.91 1.30
CA ASP A 76 4.69 14.81 2.62
C ASP A 76 3.96 13.83 3.55
N ARG A 77 2.62 13.94 3.58
CA ARG A 77 1.79 13.03 4.37
C ARG A 77 1.88 11.60 3.83
N TYR A 78 1.76 11.45 2.51
CA TYR A 78 1.86 10.15 1.85
C TYR A 78 3.21 9.46 2.13
N ARG A 79 4.33 10.19 1.99
CA ARG A 79 5.69 9.73 2.25
C ARG A 79 5.87 9.21 3.68
N TYR A 80 5.32 9.91 4.67
CA TYR A 80 5.35 9.45 6.06
C TYR A 80 4.69 8.06 6.20
N TYR A 81 3.49 7.87 5.63
CA TYR A 81 2.74 6.62 5.76
C TYR A 81 3.25 5.47 4.88
N VAL A 82 3.85 5.76 3.71
CA VAL A 82 4.51 4.75 2.85
C VAL A 82 5.48 3.88 3.66
N SER A 83 6.26 4.50 4.55
CA SER A 83 7.27 3.80 5.35
C SER A 83 6.68 2.87 6.42
N LYS A 84 5.39 3.04 6.77
CA LYS A 84 4.72 2.31 7.84
C LYS A 84 4.04 1.03 7.35
N ILE A 85 3.83 0.89 6.04
CA ILE A 85 3.17 -0.28 5.47
C ILE A 85 4.19 -1.41 5.30
N VAL A 86 3.98 -2.48 6.05
CA VAL A 86 4.87 -3.64 6.09
C VAL A 86 4.24 -4.90 5.49
N ILE A 87 2.92 -4.91 5.36
CA ILE A 87 2.13 -6.04 4.86
C ILE A 87 1.23 -5.49 3.75
N ILE A 88 1.24 -6.15 2.60
CA ILE A 88 0.27 -5.94 1.54
C ILE A 88 -0.38 -7.29 1.27
N ASP A 89 -1.69 -7.38 1.45
CA ASP A 89 -2.47 -8.59 1.22
C ASP A 89 -3.76 -8.23 0.48
N ASN A 90 -3.78 -8.57 -0.81
CA ASN A 90 -4.91 -8.31 -1.67
C ASN A 90 -5.81 -9.52 -1.88
N LYS A 91 -5.73 -10.60 -1.07
CA LYS A 91 -6.63 -11.76 -1.20
C LYS A 91 -8.12 -11.39 -1.19
N LYS A 92 -8.48 -10.40 -0.38
CA LYS A 92 -9.87 -9.96 -0.19
C LYS A 92 -10.31 -8.87 -1.17
N SER A 93 -9.37 -8.31 -1.93
CA SER A 93 -9.63 -7.22 -2.87
C SER A 93 -9.36 -7.70 -4.29
N LYS A 94 -10.22 -7.33 -5.25
CA LYS A 94 -10.01 -7.70 -6.66
C LYS A 94 -8.80 -6.99 -7.28
N SER A 95 -8.28 -5.95 -6.63
CA SER A 95 -7.15 -5.15 -7.09
C SER A 95 -6.31 -4.69 -5.92
N MET A 96 -5.04 -4.38 -6.16
CA MET A 96 -4.19 -3.82 -5.11
C MET A 96 -4.53 -2.39 -4.71
N GLY A 97 -5.25 -1.70 -5.59
CA GLY A 97 -5.90 -0.45 -5.30
C GLY A 97 -6.77 -0.01 -6.47
N ASN A 98 -7.73 0.86 -6.19
CA ASN A 98 -8.71 1.36 -7.14
C ASN A 98 -8.22 2.64 -7.84
N ILE A 99 -6.95 2.65 -8.27
CA ILE A 99 -6.34 3.77 -8.98
C ILE A 99 -5.92 3.36 -10.40
N HIS A 100 -6.00 4.29 -11.34
CA HIS A 100 -5.59 4.04 -12.71
C HIS A 100 -4.07 3.80 -12.81
N ALA A 101 -3.60 2.93 -13.71
CA ALA A 101 -2.17 2.61 -13.88
C ALA A 101 -1.29 3.86 -14.12
N GLN A 102 -1.84 4.86 -14.84
CA GLN A 102 -1.20 6.16 -15.07
C GLN A 102 -0.92 6.95 -13.77
N CYS A 103 -1.70 6.74 -12.71
CA CYS A 103 -1.47 7.38 -11.42
C CYS A 103 -0.15 6.91 -10.80
N TYR A 104 0.22 5.64 -10.91
CA TYR A 104 1.52 5.16 -10.46
C TYR A 104 2.68 5.84 -11.20
N VAL A 105 2.54 6.06 -12.51
CA VAL A 105 3.56 6.75 -13.32
C VAL A 105 3.70 8.21 -12.89
N LYS A 106 2.58 8.91 -12.71
CA LYS A 106 2.56 10.30 -12.24
C LYS A 106 3.16 10.43 -10.83
N LEU A 107 2.78 9.52 -9.93
CA LEU A 107 3.26 9.50 -8.55
C LEU A 107 4.77 9.22 -8.49
N ARG A 108 5.26 8.25 -9.26
CA ARG A 108 6.70 7.98 -9.39
C ARG A 108 7.46 9.21 -9.83
N ARG A 109 7.02 9.88 -10.91
CA ARG A 109 7.66 11.10 -11.42
C ARG A 109 7.66 12.22 -10.40
N ALA A 110 6.56 12.41 -9.68
CA ALA A 110 6.48 13.42 -8.63
C ALA A 110 7.46 13.12 -7.48
N PHE A 111 7.59 11.86 -7.07
CA PHE A 111 8.61 11.44 -6.09
C PHE A 111 10.04 11.66 -6.60
N GLU A 112 10.34 11.28 -7.84
CA GLU A 112 11.66 11.53 -8.45
C GLU A 112 12.00 13.02 -8.47
N GLN A 113 11.00 13.89 -8.69
CA GLN A 113 11.16 15.33 -8.71
C GLN A 113 11.37 15.95 -7.32
N TYR A 114 10.55 15.57 -6.33
CA TYR A 114 10.53 16.24 -5.01
C TYR A 114 11.34 15.53 -3.94
N TYR A 115 11.54 14.20 -4.06
CA TYR A 115 12.22 13.35 -3.08
C TYR A 115 13.15 12.36 -3.80
N PRO A 116 14.19 12.85 -4.50
CA PRO A 116 15.06 12.01 -5.31
C PRO A 116 15.72 10.91 -4.46
N GLY A 117 15.61 9.66 -4.93
CA GLY A 117 16.15 8.48 -4.24
C GLY A 117 15.20 7.84 -3.22
N GLU A 118 14.08 8.48 -2.89
CA GLU A 118 13.04 7.88 -2.04
C GLU A 118 12.11 6.96 -2.84
N ARG A 119 11.52 5.96 -2.17
CA ARG A 119 10.54 5.06 -2.80
C ARG A 119 9.13 5.64 -2.69
N PHE A 120 8.42 5.69 -3.81
CA PHE A 120 7.03 6.13 -3.86
C PHE A 120 6.01 5.04 -3.46
N LEU A 121 6.44 3.79 -3.39
CA LEU A 121 5.66 2.66 -2.89
C LEU A 121 6.32 2.04 -1.66
N PRO A 122 5.53 1.39 -0.79
CA PRO A 122 6.05 0.72 0.39
C PRO A 122 7.02 -0.41 0.04
N SER A 123 7.83 -0.80 1.03
CA SER A 123 8.72 -1.96 0.97
C SER A 123 8.18 -3.06 1.89
N PRO A 124 7.14 -3.80 1.47
CA PRO A 124 6.52 -4.81 2.29
C PRO A 124 7.50 -5.95 2.64
N ARG A 125 7.30 -6.53 3.82
CA ARG A 125 7.87 -7.83 4.23
C ARG A 125 7.01 -8.99 3.74
N LEU A 126 5.69 -8.79 3.70
CA LEU A 126 4.74 -9.76 3.17
C LEU A 126 3.98 -9.10 2.03
N LEU A 127 4.08 -9.67 0.83
CA LEU A 127 3.34 -9.23 -0.35
C LEU A 127 2.51 -10.40 -0.90
N HIS A 128 1.20 -10.31 -0.74
CA HIS A 128 0.24 -11.13 -1.47
C HIS A 128 -0.47 -10.25 -2.49
N ALA A 129 -0.20 -10.50 -3.76
CA ALA A 129 -0.73 -9.71 -4.87
C ALA A 129 -1.53 -10.57 -5.83
N ILE A 130 -2.56 -9.95 -6.42
CA ILE A 130 -3.25 -10.49 -7.58
C ILE A 130 -2.79 -9.68 -8.79
N SER A 131 -2.27 -10.35 -9.82
CA SER A 131 -1.82 -9.70 -11.04
C SER A 131 -3.02 -9.28 -11.88
N ASP A 132 -3.35 -7.98 -11.83
CA ASP A 132 -4.37 -7.36 -12.69
C ASP A 132 -3.77 -6.53 -13.84
N GLY A 133 -2.43 -6.50 -13.94
CA GLY A 133 -1.69 -5.69 -14.90
C GLY A 133 -1.70 -4.17 -14.64
N ARG A 134 -2.39 -3.69 -13.60
CA ARG A 134 -2.52 -2.25 -13.28
C ARG A 134 -1.44 -1.78 -12.32
N CYS A 135 -1.11 -2.59 -11.32
CA CYS A 135 -0.11 -2.23 -10.32
C CYS A 135 1.32 -2.59 -10.77
N PRO A 136 2.31 -1.68 -10.62
CA PRO A 136 3.70 -2.00 -10.92
C PRO A 136 4.33 -2.86 -9.81
N LEU A 137 4.02 -4.15 -9.78
CA LEU A 137 4.50 -5.11 -8.75
C LEU A 137 6.00 -5.07 -8.51
N ARG A 138 6.79 -4.86 -9.57
CA ARG A 138 8.26 -4.72 -9.47
C ARG A 138 8.72 -3.65 -8.49
N ASP A 139 7.93 -2.57 -8.33
CA ASP A 139 8.29 -1.45 -7.47
C ASP A 139 8.01 -1.75 -5.98
N LEU A 140 7.26 -2.82 -5.68
CA LEU A 140 7.02 -3.32 -4.32
C LEU A 140 8.02 -4.38 -3.89
N ILE A 141 8.70 -5.02 -4.85
CA ILE A 141 9.74 -6.01 -4.52
C ILE A 141 10.91 -5.27 -3.87
N SER A 142 11.36 -5.78 -2.73
CA SER A 142 12.43 -5.17 -1.94
C SER A 142 13.28 -6.24 -1.26
N VAL A 143 14.48 -5.87 -0.83
CA VAL A 143 15.36 -6.75 -0.03
C VAL A 143 14.77 -7.12 1.33
N LYS A 144 13.73 -6.41 1.78
CA LYS A 144 13.02 -6.69 3.03
C LYS A 144 11.90 -7.72 2.86
N LEU A 145 11.64 -8.17 1.63
CA LEU A 145 10.54 -9.07 1.32
C LEU A 145 10.86 -10.48 1.84
N GLU A 146 10.10 -10.93 2.82
CA GLU A 146 10.21 -12.24 3.47
C GLU A 146 9.24 -13.25 2.85
N TYR A 147 8.10 -12.77 2.34
CA TYR A 147 7.08 -13.60 1.72
C TYR A 147 6.49 -12.91 0.49
N PHE A 148 6.38 -13.66 -0.60
CA PHE A 148 5.77 -13.22 -1.85
C PHE A 148 4.83 -14.30 -2.39
N ALA A 149 3.58 -13.92 -2.60
CA ALA A 149 2.60 -14.74 -3.30
C ALA A 149 1.98 -13.90 -4.42
N LEU A 150 1.95 -14.48 -5.61
CA LEU A 150 1.30 -13.89 -6.78
C LEU A 150 0.22 -14.86 -7.26
N GLU A 151 -1.01 -14.37 -7.30
CA GLU A 151 -2.14 -15.04 -7.93
C GLU A 151 -2.41 -14.35 -9.28
N ASP A 152 -2.60 -15.12 -10.33
CA ASP A 152 -3.01 -14.58 -11.63
C ASP A 152 -4.47 -14.95 -11.87
N MET A 153 -5.28 -13.93 -12.16
CA MET A 153 -6.73 -14.06 -12.37
C MET A 153 -7.08 -14.89 -13.61
N ASN A 154 -6.14 -15.02 -14.56
CA ASN A 154 -6.39 -15.64 -15.86
C ASN A 154 -5.77 -17.03 -16.01
N SER A 155 -4.94 -17.48 -15.07
CA SER A 155 -4.34 -18.81 -15.13
C SER A 155 -5.11 -19.83 -14.29
N ASP A 156 -5.13 -21.05 -14.82
CA ASP A 156 -5.61 -22.27 -14.17
C ASP A 156 -5.06 -22.32 -12.72
N PRO A 157 -5.86 -22.60 -11.67
CA PRO A 157 -5.46 -22.56 -10.25
C PRO A 157 -4.22 -23.39 -9.84
N PHE A 158 -3.62 -24.13 -10.77
CA PHE A 158 -2.44 -24.96 -10.57
C PHE A 158 -1.10 -24.24 -10.77
N LEU A 159 -1.06 -23.03 -11.35
CA LEU A 159 0.18 -22.24 -11.49
C LEU A 159 0.37 -21.29 -10.30
N HIS A 160 0.38 -21.83 -9.08
CA HIS A 160 0.90 -21.10 -7.93
C HIS A 160 2.43 -21.01 -8.02
N ALA A 161 2.93 -19.96 -8.68
CA ALA A 161 4.33 -19.58 -8.56
C ALA A 161 4.57 -18.98 -7.17
N THR A 162 4.78 -19.85 -6.18
CA THR A 162 5.34 -19.44 -4.90
C THR A 162 6.83 -19.20 -5.14
N LEU A 163 7.19 -17.96 -5.49
CA LEU A 163 8.57 -17.51 -5.40
C LEU A 163 8.89 -17.35 -3.91
N LEU A 164 9.33 -18.44 -3.26
CA LEU A 164 10.05 -18.37 -2.00
C LEU A 164 11.28 -17.49 -2.24
N ALA A 165 11.21 -16.23 -1.82
CA ALA A 165 12.30 -15.30 -1.97
C ALA A 165 13.49 -15.80 -1.13
N LEU A 166 14.43 -16.44 -1.81
CA LEU A 166 15.89 -16.33 -1.68
C LEU A 166 16.38 -15.69 -0.37
N SER A 167 16.30 -16.41 0.75
CA SER A 167 17.20 -16.19 1.88
C SER A 167 18.26 -17.29 1.88
N SER A 168 19.27 -17.15 1.02
CA SER A 168 20.56 -17.81 1.23
C SER A 168 21.61 -16.92 0.57
N ASP A 169 22.50 -16.40 1.42
CA ASP A 169 23.78 -15.77 1.09
C ASP A 169 23.76 -14.36 0.50
N ALA A 170 23.59 -13.37 1.38
CA ALA A 170 24.33 -12.12 1.27
C ALA A 170 25.50 -12.19 2.28
N PRO A 171 26.76 -11.90 1.86
CA PRO A 171 27.98 -12.09 2.64
C PRO A 171 28.12 -11.19 3.87
#